data_AF-A0A2U1UXR2-F1
#
_entry.id   AF-A0A2U1UXR2-F1
#
_cell.length_a   1.000
_cell.length_b   1.000
_cell.length_c   1.000
_cell.angle_alpha   90.00
_cell.angle_beta   90.00
_cell.angle_gamma   90.00
#
_symmetry.space_group_name_H-M   'P 1'
#
loop_
_entity.id
_entity.type
_entity.pdbx_description
1 polymer ?
#
loop_
_entity_poly.entity_id
_entity_poly.type
_entity_poly.pdbx_seq_one_letter_code
_entity_poly.pdbx_strand_id
1 'polypeptide(L)' 'MPSAEAVTISLTPELRRYIDEQVASGRYQTTSEVVRAGLRLLTRKDPPRHLQPKGVFRASAARKR' A
#
# COMPACT_ATOMS: atom_id res chain seq x y z
N MET A 1 -14.94 11.81 8.24
CA MET A 1 -14.05 11.24 7.20
C MET A 1 -12.63 11.52 7.66
N PRO A 2 -11.72 10.53 7.79
CA PRO A 2 -10.38 10.85 8.26
C PRO A 2 -9.71 11.79 7.24
N SER A 3 -9.41 13.01 7.71
CA SER A 3 -8.63 13.99 6.96
C SER A 3 -7.25 13.41 6.68
N ALA A 4 -6.72 13.63 5.48
CA ALA A 4 -5.38 13.19 5.13
C ALA A 4 -4.37 13.79 6.13
N GLU A 5 -3.63 12.93 6.82
CA GLU A 5 -2.55 13.35 7.71
C GLU A 5 -1.30 13.62 6.88
N ALA A 6 -0.71 14.81 7.05
CA ALA A 6 0.53 15.17 6.38
C ALA A 6 1.72 14.51 7.08
N VAL A 7 2.56 13.82 6.33
CA VAL A 7 3.75 13.13 6.84
C VAL A 7 4.98 13.65 6.09
N THR A 8 5.99 14.08 6.85
CA THR A 8 7.30 14.48 6.32
C THR A 8 8.25 13.29 6.37
N ILE A 9 8.88 12.96 5.26
CA ILE A 9 9.84 11.85 5.14
C ILE A 9 11.07 12.30 4.37
N SER A 10 12.22 11.72 4.70
CA SER A 10 13.46 11.87 3.92
C SER A 10 13.56 10.74 2.92
N LEU A 11 13.92 11.06 1.68
CA LEU A 11 14.11 10.10 0.59
C LEU A 11 15.55 10.19 0.09
N THR A 12 16.07 9.09 -0.45
CA THR A 12 17.35 9.14 -1.17
C THR A 12 17.18 9.91 -2.49
N PRO A 13 18.26 10.48 -3.04
CA PRO A 13 18.19 11.21 -4.32
C PRO A 13 17.59 10.39 -5.46
N GLU A 14 17.87 9.08 -5.49
CA GLU A 14 17.40 8.16 -6.53
C GLU A 14 15.89 7.97 -6.45
N LEU A 15 15.34 7.81 -5.24
CA LEU A 15 13.90 7.71 -5.02
C LEU A 15 13.19 9.03 -5.36
N ARG A 16 13.83 10.17 -5.03
CA ARG A 16 13.29 11.48 -5.41
C ARG A 16 13.22 11.63 -6.93
N ARG A 17 14.29 11.29 -7.65
CA ARG A 17 14.33 11.32 -9.11
C ARG A 17 13.26 10.42 -9.72
N TYR A 18 13.08 9.21 -9.20
CA TYR A 18 12.03 8.30 -9.66
C TYR A 18 10.63 8.93 -9.53
N ILE A 19 10.33 9.55 -8.39
CA ILE A 19 9.06 10.26 -8.18
C ILE A 19 8.88 11.38 -9.19
N ASP A 20 9.91 12.21 -9.37
CA ASP A 20 9.87 13.35 -10.29
C ASP A 20 9.62 12.87 -11.74
N GLU A 21 10.26 11.78 -12.17
CA GLU A 21 10.04 11.14 -13.49
C GLU A 21 8.60 10.59 -13.63
N GLN A 22 8.03 10.01 -12.56
CA GLN A 22 6.64 9.54 -12.57
C GLN A 22 5.65 10.70 -12.76
N VAL A 23 5.86 11.81 -12.06
CA VAL A 23 5.03 13.02 -12.20
C VAL A 23 5.21 13.66 -13.57
N ALA A 24 6.46 13.81 -14.04
CA ALA A 24 6.77 14.36 -15.36
C ALA A 24 6.16 13.54 -16.51
N SER A 25 6.02 12.22 -16.33
CA SER A 25 5.36 11.36 -17.32
C SER A 25 3.84 11.58 -17.41
N GLY A 26 3.24 12.35 -16.50
CA GLY A 26 1.79 12.59 -16.43
C GLY A 26 0.98 11.42 -15.85
N ARG A 27 1.63 10.30 -15.50
CA ARG A 27 0.97 9.14 -14.86
C ARG A 27 0.41 9.45 -13.47
N TYR A 28 1.01 10.41 -12.78
CA TYR A 28 0.57 10.91 -11.49
C TYR A 28 0.67 12.43 -11.47
N GLN A 29 -0.28 13.08 -10.82
CA GLN A 29 -0.35 14.55 -10.76
C GLN A 29 0.55 15.13 -9.67
N THR A 30 0.81 14.37 -8.60
CA THR A 30 1.56 14.87 -7.44
C THR A 30 2.45 13.79 -6.84
N THR A 31 3.52 14.22 -6.14
CA THR A 31 4.37 13.34 -5.33
C THR A 31 3.57 12.49 -4.35
N SER A 32 2.62 13.10 -3.63
CA SER A 32 1.77 12.40 -2.67
C SER A 32 0.94 11.30 -3.31
N GLU A 33 0.58 11.45 -4.58
CA GLU A 33 -0.14 10.42 -5.34
C GLU A 33 0.77 9.24 -5.68
N VAL A 34 2.00 9.50 -6.15
CA VAL A 34 3.01 8.47 -6.40
C VAL A 34 3.29 7.67 -5.13
N VAL A 35 3.49 8.34 -4.00
CA VAL A 35 3.75 7.70 -2.70
C VAL A 35 2.58 6.82 -2.27
N ARG A 36 1.33 7.32 -2.39
CA ARG A 36 0.14 6.52 -2.07
C ARG A 36 -0.01 5.32 -2.99
N ALA A 37 0.27 5.46 -4.29
CA ALA A 37 0.25 4.34 -5.22
C ALA A 37 1.29 3.28 -4.85
N GLY A 38 2.52 3.70 -4.51
CA GLY A 38 3.58 2.82 -4.02
C GLY A 38 3.18 2.07 -2.75
N LEU A 39 2.62 2.76 -1.76
CA LEU A 39 2.14 2.13 -0.52
C LEU A 39 1.01 1.14 -0.78
N ARG A 40 0.04 1.46 -1.65
CA ARG A 40 -1.03 0.53 -2.02
C ARG A 40 -0.48 -0.75 -2.66
N LEU A 41 0.53 -0.63 -3.53
CA LEU A 41 1.19 -1.78 -4.13
C LEU A 41 1.96 -2.60 -3.09
N LEU A 42 2.64 -1.93 -2.15
CA LEU A 42 3.33 -2.59 -1.05
C LEU A 42 2.36 -3.38 -0.17
N THR A 43 1.24 -2.78 0.26
CA THR A 43 0.22 -3.45 1.08
C THR A 43 -0.41 -4.65 0.37
N ARG A 44 -0.52 -4.64 -0.96
CA ARG A 44 -1.01 -5.80 -1.72
C ARG A 44 -0.01 -6.95 -1.73
N LYS A 45 1.29 -6.65 -1.76
CA LYS A 45 2.38 -7.65 -1.77
C LYS A 45 2.69 -8.18 -0.38
N ASP A 46 2.69 -7.31 0.62
CA ASP A 46 2.93 -7.61 2.03
C ASP A 46 1.76 -7.07 2.86
N PRO A 47 0.63 -7.80 2.90
CA PRO A 47 -0.53 -7.37 3.66
C PRO A 47 -0.18 -7.33 5.15
N PRO A 48 -0.38 -6.19 5.82
CA PRO A 48 -0.11 -6.06 7.23
C PRO A 48 -0.80 -7.17 8.01
N ARG A 49 -0.07 -7.84 8.89
CA ARG A 49 -0.57 -8.99 9.68
C ARG A 49 -1.84 -8.69 10.47
N HIS A 50 -2.04 -7.43 10.85
CA HIS A 50 -3.24 -6.98 11.56
C HIS A 50 -4.44 -6.68 10.63
N LEU A 51 -4.20 -6.52 9.33
CA LEU A 51 -5.22 -6.34 8.28
C LEU A 51 -5.57 -7.67 7.60
N GLN A 52 -4.89 -8.77 7.93
CA GLN A 52 -5.34 -10.10 7.54
C GLN A 52 -6.60 -10.45 8.33
N PRO A 53 -7.73 -10.78 7.68
CA PRO A 53 -8.91 -11.25 8.38
C PRO A 53 -8.52 -12.51 9.16
N LYS A 54 -8.67 -12.46 10.50
CA LYS A 54 -8.41 -13.61 11.36
C LYS A 54 -9.24 -14.79 10.85
N GLY A 55 -8.53 -15.82 10.39
CA GLY A 55 -8.98 -17.13 9.96
C GLY A 55 -10.49 -17.31 9.77
N VAL A 56 -10.93 -17.37 8.52
CA VAL A 56 -12.11 -18.19 8.19
C VAL A 56 -11.68 -19.63 8.49
N PHE A 57 -12.01 -20.13 9.69
CA PHE A 57 -11.92 -21.54 10.00
C PHE A 57 -12.73 -22.26 8.93
N ARG A 58 -12.03 -22.89 7.96
CA ARG A 58 -12.65 -23.94 7.16
C ARG A 58 -12.88 -25.10 8.12
N ALA A 59 -14.02 -25.05 8.80
CA ALA A 59 -14.55 -26.19 9.53
C ALA A 59 -14.82 -27.29 8.51
N SER A 60 -13.86 -28.19 8.36
CA SER A 60 -14.05 -29.48 7.71
C SER A 60 -15.03 -30.29 8.55
N ALA A 61 -16.31 -30.18 8.21
CA ALA A 61 -17.33 -31.12 8.63
C ALA A 61 -17.04 -32.50 8.02
N ALA A 62 -16.13 -33.27 8.63
CA ALA A 62 -15.96 -34.68 8.37
C ALA A 62 -16.97 -35.47 9.22
N ARG A 63 -18.18 -35.50 8.65
CA ARG A 63 -19.29 -36.44 8.80
C ARG A 63 -18.96 -37.76 9.56
N LYS A 64 -19.71 -37.95 10.66
CA LYS A 64 -20.22 -39.19 11.28
C LYS A 64 -19.67 -40.53 10.74
N ARG A 65 -19.12 -41.33 11.66
CA ARG A 65 -19.28 -42.79 11.67
C ARG A 65 -20.20 -43.18 12.81
#